data_AF-A0AAU6AN65-F1
#
_entry.id   AF-A0AAU6AN65-F1
#
_cell.length_a   1.000
_cell.length_b   1.000
_cell.length_c   1.000
_cell.angle_alpha   90.00
_cell.angle_beta   90.00
_cell.angle_gamma   90.00
#
_symmetry.space_group_name_H-M   'P 1'
#
loop_
_entity.id
_entity.type
_entity.pdbx_description
1 polymer ?
#
loop_
_entity_poly.entity_id
_entity_poly.type
_entity_poly.pdbx_seq_one_letter_code
_entity_poly.pdbx_strand_id
1 'polypeptide(L)'
;MLSVETVHKLGTGRRDVDGVGAVERTVSRLMDSLAEAGPKALTAIRSQSAEVRLPAWELAEANGPAADGSVIEDVDGMLVLAHAGNQDVIATWKKNFGHHPLVAFVDHGQVGSGEPAAALQRPKTRFPDHGADRRTR
;
A
#
# COMPACT_ATOMS: atom_id res chain seq x y z
N MET A 1 -4.61 4.96 16.58
CA MET A 1 -4.53 3.59 17.11
C MET A 1 -5.42 2.74 16.22
N LEU A 2 -4.83 2.01 15.26
CA LEU A 2 -5.58 1.10 14.40
C LEU A 2 -6.00 -0.08 15.28
N SER A 3 -7.31 -0.26 15.47
CA SER A 3 -7.86 -1.37 16.27
C SER A 3 -7.71 -2.68 15.47
N VAL A 4 -7.20 -3.70 16.16
CA VAL A 4 -6.93 -5.09 15.71
C VAL A 4 -8.20 -5.84 15.23
N GLU A 5 -9.37 -5.20 15.25
CA GLU A 5 -10.68 -5.84 15.06
C GLU A 5 -11.02 -6.21 13.60
N THR A 6 -10.30 -5.69 12.61
CA THR A 6 -10.65 -5.92 11.18
C THR A 6 -10.23 -7.31 10.68
N VAL A 7 -9.32 -8.03 11.36
CA VAL A 7 -8.84 -9.35 10.87
C VAL A 7 -9.76 -10.52 11.28
N HIS A 8 -10.69 -10.34 12.23
CA HIS A 8 -11.45 -11.45 12.78
C HIS A 8 -12.68 -11.91 11.95
N LYS A 9 -13.04 -11.23 10.84
CA LYS A 9 -14.31 -11.49 10.13
C LYS A 9 -14.24 -12.28 8.82
N LEU A 10 -13.08 -12.79 8.41
CA LEU A 10 -12.98 -13.65 7.21
C LEU A 10 -12.95 -15.17 7.50
N GLY A 11 -13.06 -15.59 8.77
CA GLY A 11 -12.70 -16.94 9.20
C GLY A 11 -13.83 -17.96 9.45
N THR A 12 -15.09 -17.71 9.07
CA THR A 12 -16.18 -18.67 9.32
C THR A 12 -16.80 -19.21 8.04
N GLY A 13 -15.97 -19.83 7.19
CA GLY A 13 -16.43 -20.46 5.96
C GLY A 13 -15.53 -21.63 5.56
N ARG A 14 -15.91 -22.83 6.02
CA ARG A 14 -15.41 -24.16 5.61
C ARG A 14 -13.96 -24.49 6.01
N ARG A 15 -13.88 -25.38 7.01
CA ARG A 15 -12.78 -26.33 7.21
C ARG A 15 -12.56 -27.07 5.88
N ASP A 16 -11.29 -27.28 5.50
CA ASP A 16 -10.76 -28.26 4.51
C ASP A 16 -9.48 -27.76 3.78
N VAL A 17 -8.70 -26.83 4.35
CA VAL A 17 -7.31 -26.53 3.91
C VAL A 17 -6.46 -26.04 5.07
N ASP A 18 -5.77 -26.96 5.74
CA ASP A 18 -4.97 -26.68 6.95
C ASP A 18 -3.78 -25.73 6.71
N GLY A 19 -3.39 -25.48 5.45
CA GLY A 19 -2.27 -24.59 5.09
C GLY A 19 -2.62 -23.10 4.99
N VAL A 20 -3.74 -22.75 4.36
CA VAL A 20 -4.11 -21.34 4.12
C VAL A 20 -4.49 -20.62 5.42
N GLY A 21 -5.20 -21.33 6.32
CA GLY A 21 -5.56 -20.77 7.63
C GLY A 21 -4.38 -20.57 8.58
N ALA A 22 -3.26 -21.28 8.37
CA ALA A 22 -2.05 -21.11 9.16
C ALA A 22 -1.22 -19.90 8.69
N VAL A 23 -1.12 -19.67 7.37
CA VAL A 23 -0.48 -18.48 6.80
C VAL A 23 -1.21 -17.22 7.21
N GLU A 24 -2.54 -17.20 7.12
CA GLU A 24 -3.36 -16.05 7.53
C GLU A 24 -3.16 -15.70 9.01
N ARG A 25 -3.16 -16.72 9.89
CA ARG A 25 -2.87 -16.51 11.33
C ARG A 25 -1.47 -15.98 11.57
N THR A 26 -0.50 -16.40 10.78
CA THR A 26 0.89 -15.96 10.92
C THR A 26 1.03 -14.51 10.45
N VAL A 27 0.44 -14.16 9.32
CA VAL A 27 0.42 -12.79 8.80
C VAL A 27 -0.30 -11.86 9.77
N SER A 28 -1.47 -12.25 10.30
CA SER A 28 -2.19 -11.46 11.30
C SER A 28 -1.33 -11.12 12.51
N ARG A 29 -0.65 -12.11 13.10
CA ARG A 29 0.20 -11.90 14.28
C ARG A 29 1.41 -11.04 13.99
N LEU A 30 1.98 -11.17 12.79
CA LEU A 30 3.04 -10.28 12.32
C LEU A 30 2.53 -8.84 12.23
N MET A 31 1.36 -8.62 11.63
CA MET A 31 0.77 -7.28 11.53
C MET A 31 0.48 -6.68 12.91
N ASP A 32 0.01 -7.48 13.86
CA ASP A 32 -0.20 -7.03 15.26
C ASP A 32 1.14 -6.60 15.91
N SER A 33 2.19 -7.41 15.73
CA SER A 33 3.52 -7.13 16.27
C SER A 33 4.12 -5.85 15.66
N LEU A 34 3.93 -5.65 14.35
CA LEU A 34 4.38 -4.44 13.65
C LEU A 34 3.58 -3.20 14.09
N ALA A 35 2.26 -3.35 14.32
CA ALA A 35 1.42 -2.29 14.83
C ALA A 35 1.81 -1.87 16.25
N GLU A 36 2.15 -2.83 17.11
CA GLU A 36 2.65 -2.57 18.46
C GLU A 36 4.01 -1.85 18.45
N ALA A 37 4.92 -2.26 17.55
CA ALA A 37 6.22 -1.61 17.38
C ALA A 37 6.13 -0.18 16.78
N GLY A 38 5.00 0.15 16.14
CA GLY A 38 4.66 1.51 15.70
C GLY A 38 5.66 2.11 14.70
N PRO A 39 5.96 3.42 14.78
CA PRO A 39 6.83 4.10 13.81
C PRO A 39 8.23 3.49 13.65
N LYS A 40 8.76 2.85 14.71
CA LYS A 40 10.09 2.21 14.66
C LYS A 40 10.12 1.05 13.65
N ALA A 41 9.07 0.25 13.59
CA ALA A 41 8.97 -0.84 12.61
C ALA A 41 8.91 -0.30 11.19
N LEU A 42 8.14 0.76 10.95
CA LEU A 42 8.06 1.41 9.63
C LEU A 42 9.41 1.98 9.20
N THR A 43 10.15 2.63 10.11
CA THR A 43 11.50 3.12 9.83
C THR A 43 12.45 1.97 9.49
N ALA A 44 12.46 0.91 10.30
CA ALA A 44 13.33 -0.25 10.08
C ALA A 44 13.06 -0.94 8.73
N ILE A 45 11.79 -1.15 8.38
CA ILE A 45 11.40 -1.74 7.08
C ILE A 45 11.88 -0.84 5.94
N ARG A 46 11.63 0.47 6.02
CA ARG A 46 12.05 1.42 4.97
C ARG A 46 13.57 1.45 4.79
N SER A 47 14.32 1.47 5.88
CA SER A 47 15.79 1.43 5.85
C SER A 47 16.28 0.12 5.24
N GLN A 48 15.78 -1.02 5.71
CA GLN A 48 16.19 -2.32 5.18
C GLN A 48 15.84 -2.46 3.69
N SER A 49 14.64 -2.05 3.27
CA SER A 49 14.23 -2.05 1.87
C SER A 49 15.15 -1.18 1.00
N ALA A 50 15.54 0.00 1.48
CA ALA A 50 16.47 0.87 0.77
C ALA A 50 17.87 0.26 0.64
N GLU A 51 18.35 -0.43 1.68
CA GLU A 51 19.66 -1.09 1.67
C GLU A 51 19.71 -2.29 0.72
N VAL A 52 18.66 -3.13 0.69
CA VAL A 52 18.64 -4.33 -0.17
C VAL A 52 18.35 -4.02 -1.64
N ARG A 53 17.87 -2.82 -1.94
CA ARG A 53 17.47 -2.40 -3.28
C ARG A 53 18.63 -2.41 -4.28
N LEU A 54 19.75 -1.78 -3.94
CA LEU A 54 20.89 -1.70 -4.84
C LEU A 54 21.46 -3.10 -5.16
N PRO A 55 21.74 -3.98 -4.18
CA PRO A 55 22.14 -5.35 -4.46
C PRO A 55 21.11 -6.13 -5.30
N ALA A 56 19.81 -5.93 -5.05
CA ALA A 56 18.76 -6.60 -5.83
C ALA A 56 18.76 -6.15 -7.29
N TRP A 57 19.00 -4.86 -7.56
CA TRP A 57 19.10 -4.33 -8.91
C TRP A 57 20.37 -4.80 -9.62
N GLU A 58 21.50 -4.88 -8.91
CA GLU A 58 22.75 -5.43 -9.44
C GLU A 58 22.58 -6.90 -9.85
N LEU A 59 21.92 -7.71 -9.01
CA LEU A 59 21.62 -9.11 -9.30
C LEU A 59 20.68 -9.30 -10.51
N ALA A 60 19.84 -8.29 -10.81
CA ALA A 60 18.96 -8.32 -11.96
C ALA A 60 19.68 -8.00 -13.29
N GLU A 61 20.92 -7.50 -13.23
CA GLU A 61 21.76 -7.15 -14.38
C GLU A 61 20.99 -6.32 -15.43
N ALA A 62 20.88 -6.81 -16.67
CA ALA A 62 20.18 -6.14 -17.77
C ALA A 62 18.65 -6.03 -17.57
N ASN A 63 18.09 -6.75 -16.60
CA ASN A 63 16.68 -6.66 -16.23
C ASN A 63 16.45 -5.76 -15.02
N GLY A 64 17.51 -5.15 -14.46
CA GLY A 64 17.39 -4.20 -13.37
C GLY A 64 16.75 -2.88 -13.85
N PRO A 65 16.05 -2.16 -12.96
CA PRO A 65 15.34 -0.93 -13.30
C PRO A 65 16.28 0.24 -13.62
N ALA A 66 17.58 0.08 -13.33
CA ALA A 66 18.64 1.05 -13.59
C ALA A 66 19.59 0.62 -14.73
N ALA A 67 19.26 -0.44 -15.47
CA ALA A 67 20.18 -1.04 -16.47
C ALA A 67 20.57 -0.08 -17.60
N ASP A 68 19.71 0.88 -17.94
CA ASP A 68 19.96 1.92 -18.95
C ASP A 68 20.61 3.20 -18.38
N GLY A 69 20.97 3.18 -17.08
CA GLY A 69 21.56 4.32 -16.38
C GLY A 69 20.52 5.31 -15.82
N SER A 70 19.22 5.02 -15.94
CA SER A 70 18.14 5.82 -15.37
C SER A 70 17.13 4.94 -14.64
N VAL A 71 16.33 5.53 -13.75
CA VAL A 71 15.24 4.83 -13.05
C VAL A 71 13.95 5.57 -13.34
N ILE A 72 12.93 4.84 -13.77
CA ILE A 72 11.59 5.38 -13.98
C ILE A 72 10.78 5.21 -12.69
N GLU A 73 10.27 6.31 -12.16
CA GLU A 73 9.36 6.31 -11.01
C GLU A 73 7.95 6.70 -11.44
N ASP A 74 6.98 5.83 -11.16
CA ASP A 74 5.56 6.11 -11.34
C ASP A 74 4.94 6.53 -10.00
N VAL A 75 4.24 7.67 -9.98
CA VAL A 75 3.63 8.21 -8.76
C VAL A 75 2.12 8.19 -8.89
N ASP A 76 1.52 7.19 -8.26
CA ASP A 76 0.10 6.91 -8.38
C ASP A 76 -0.64 7.06 -7.05
N GLY A 77 -1.91 7.41 -7.16
CA GLY A 77 -2.85 7.39 -6.04
C GLY A 77 -3.68 6.11 -6.05
N MET A 78 -3.62 5.33 -4.98
CA MET A 78 -4.46 4.14 -4.81
C MET A 78 -5.56 4.40 -3.77
N LEU A 79 -6.77 3.90 -4.00
CA LEU A 79 -7.81 3.85 -2.97
C LEU A 79 -7.59 2.62 -2.08
N VAL A 80 -7.21 2.85 -0.82
CA VAL A 80 -7.11 1.80 0.20
C VAL A 80 -8.36 1.82 1.07
N LEU A 81 -9.16 0.77 0.96
CA LEU A 81 -10.34 0.57 1.80
C LEU A 81 -9.91 -0.02 3.14
N ALA A 82 -9.61 0.84 4.11
CA ALA A 82 -9.42 0.43 5.50
C ALA A 82 -10.69 0.78 6.30
N HIS A 83 -11.52 -0.21 6.60
CA HIS A 83 -12.71 0.00 7.42
C HIS A 83 -12.33 -0.01 8.90
N ALA A 84 -11.76 1.10 9.38
CA ALA A 84 -11.72 1.40 10.80
C ALA A 84 -13.08 2.02 11.16
N GLY A 85 -13.84 1.36 12.04
CA GLY A 85 -15.25 1.69 12.36
C GLY A 85 -15.51 3.09 12.93
N ASN A 86 -14.49 3.91 13.11
CA ASN A 86 -14.58 5.33 13.41
C ASN A 86 -13.38 5.95 12.71
N GLN A 87 -13.55 7.06 11.96
CA GLN A 87 -12.59 8.15 11.69
C GLN A 87 -12.91 8.82 10.34
N ASP A 88 -13.79 9.82 10.37
CA ASP A 88 -13.80 10.97 9.44
C ASP A 88 -13.53 10.66 7.97
N VAL A 89 -14.34 9.83 7.33
CA VAL A 89 -14.13 9.48 5.92
C VAL A 89 -15.06 10.33 5.05
N ILE A 90 -14.49 11.25 4.28
CA ILE A 90 -15.25 12.06 3.31
C ILE A 90 -15.53 11.17 2.11
N ALA A 91 -16.81 11.06 1.72
CA ALA A 91 -17.20 10.28 0.55
C ALA A 91 -16.42 10.74 -0.68
N THR A 92 -15.79 9.79 -1.38
CA THR A 92 -15.21 10.06 -2.69
C THR A 92 -16.31 10.27 -3.73
N TRP A 93 -15.97 10.77 -4.92
CA TRP A 93 -16.93 10.88 -6.05
C TRP A 93 -17.60 9.54 -6.36
N LYS A 94 -16.85 8.43 -6.22
CA LYS A 94 -17.34 7.05 -6.37
C LYS A 94 -18.12 6.53 -5.14
N LYS A 95 -18.44 7.40 -4.17
CA LYS A 95 -19.15 7.10 -2.91
C LYS A 95 -18.49 6.01 -2.05
N ASN A 96 -17.22 5.74 -2.29
CA ASN A 96 -16.42 4.83 -1.47
C ASN A 96 -15.71 5.62 -0.36
N PHE A 97 -15.46 4.94 0.74
CA PHE A 97 -14.79 5.47 1.93
C PHE A 97 -13.44 4.76 2.09
N GLY A 98 -12.34 5.52 2.15
CA GLY A 98 -11.00 4.97 2.34
C GLY A 98 -9.92 6.05 2.38
N HIS A 99 -8.67 5.60 2.49
CA HIS A 99 -7.50 6.47 2.38
C HIS A 99 -7.02 6.49 0.93
N HIS A 100 -6.48 7.62 0.49
CA HIS A 100 -5.87 7.76 -0.83
C HIS A 100 -4.38 8.11 -0.68
N PRO A 101 -3.53 7.16 -0.23
CA PRO A 101 -2.09 7.38 -0.22
C PRO A 101 -1.60 7.69 -1.64
N LEU A 102 -0.60 8.56 -1.73
CA LEU A 102 0.29 8.58 -2.88
C LEU A 102 1.39 7.57 -2.65
N VAL A 103 1.67 6.76 -3.66
CA VAL A 103 2.74 5.78 -3.64
C VAL A 103 3.59 5.98 -4.89
N ALA A 104 4.90 6.06 -4.70
CA ALA A 104 5.87 6.03 -5.79
C ALA A 104 6.36 4.59 -5.97
N PHE A 105 6.38 4.11 -7.20
CA PHE A 105 6.89 2.82 -7.61
C PHE A 105 8.05 2.98 -8.57
N VAL A 106 9.13 2.23 -8.36
CA VAL A 106 10.17 2.04 -9.36
C VAL A 106 9.65 1.03 -10.38
N ASP A 107 9.61 1.42 -11.64
CA ASP A 107 9.23 0.55 -12.75
C ASP A 107 10.41 -0.36 -13.12
N HIS A 108 10.15 -1.67 -13.20
CA HIS A 108 11.11 -2.69 -13.62
C HIS A 108 10.86 -3.14 -15.07
N GLY A 109 10.12 -2.35 -15.85
CA GLY A 109 9.79 -2.60 -17.24
C GLY A 109 8.76 -3.72 -17.42
N GLN A 110 8.56 -4.16 -18.66
CA GLN A 110 7.44 -5.07 -19.01
C GLN A 110 7.48 -6.44 -18.32
N VAL A 111 8.67 -6.91 -17.96
CA VAL A 111 8.87 -8.25 -17.37
C VAL A 111 8.95 -8.18 -15.84
N GLY A 112 9.26 -7.00 -15.30
CA GLY A 112 9.41 -6.77 -13.87
C GLY A 112 8.11 -6.32 -13.19
N SER A 113 8.07 -6.50 -11.87
CA SER A 113 7.00 -5.94 -11.05
C SER A 113 7.47 -4.61 -10.46
N GLY A 114 6.58 -3.62 -10.39
CA GLY A 114 6.90 -2.34 -9.77
C GLY A 114 7.27 -2.50 -8.29
N GLU A 115 8.31 -1.79 -7.86
CA GLU A 115 8.80 -1.83 -6.49
C GLU A 115 8.39 -0.55 -5.73
N PRO A 116 7.67 -0.63 -4.60
CA PRO A 116 7.29 0.57 -3.86
C PRO A 116 8.52 1.27 -3.27
N ALA A 117 8.77 2.50 -3.71
CA ALA A 117 9.89 3.32 -3.29
C ALA A 117 9.54 4.21 -2.09
N ALA A 118 8.34 4.79 -2.12
CA ALA A 118 7.87 5.71 -1.08
C ALA A 118 6.34 5.72 -1.01
N ALA A 119 5.80 6.03 0.17
CA ALA A 119 4.37 6.24 0.35
C ALA A 119 4.10 7.42 1.29
N LEU A 120 3.17 8.29 0.88
CA LEU A 120 2.72 9.44 1.64
C LEU A 120 1.20 9.35 1.84
N GLN A 121 0.78 9.32 3.10
CA GLN A 121 -0.63 9.56 3.42
C GLN A 121 -0.95 11.03 3.23
N ARG A 122 -1.82 11.33 2.27
CA ARG A 122 -2.33 12.69 2.08
C ARG A 122 -3.32 13.03 3.19
N PRO A 123 -3.32 14.29 3.68
CA PRO A 123 -4.43 14.80 4.48
C PRO A 123 -5.76 14.55 3.75
N LYS A 124 -6.81 14.30 4.52
CA LYS A 124 -8.14 14.00 3.96
C LYS A 124 -8.72 15.28 3.34
N THR A 125 -8.54 15.44 2.04
CA THR A 125 -9.12 16.55 1.27
C THR A 125 -9.98 15.97 0.14
N ARG A 126 -11.17 16.55 -0.09
CA ARG A 126 -12.01 16.20 -1.24
C ARG A 126 -11.21 16.45 -2.52
N PHE A 127 -11.20 15.50 -3.45
CA PHE A 127 -10.63 15.73 -4.79
C PHE A 127 -11.31 16.96 -5.42
N PRO A 128 -10.56 17.99 -5.85
CA PRO A 128 -11.12 19.10 -6.60
C PRO A 128 -11.60 18.59 -7.97
N ASP A 129 -12.86 18.84 -8.29
CA ASP A 129 -13.42 18.57 -9.60
C ASP A 129 -13.02 19.72 -10.55
N HIS A 130 -12.12 19.45 -11.49
CA HIS A 130 -11.95 20.30 -12.68
C HIS A 130 -12.76 19.71 -13.84
N GLY A 131 -14.08 19.69 -13.66
CA GLY A 131 -15.04 19.17 -14.63
C GLY A 131 -16.46 19.73 -14.44
N ALA A 132 -16.62 20.85 -13.71
CA ALA A 132 -17.89 21.55 -13.66
C ALA A 132 -18.17 22.25 -15.00
N ASP A 133 -18.98 21.61 -15.84
CA ASP A 133 -19.76 22.27 -16.89
C ASP A 133 -20.54 23.42 -16.25
N ARG A 134 -20.10 24.65 -16.51
CA ARG A 134 -20.76 25.87 -16.09
C ARG A 134 -21.97 26.08 -17.00
N ARG A 135 -23.06 25.34 -16.78
CA ARG A 135 -24.37 25.75 -17.33
C ARG A 135 -24.87 26.94 -16.54
N THR A 136 -24.62 28.12 -17.10
CA THR A 136 -25.36 29.33 -16.79
C THR A 136 -26.85 29.08 -17.02
N ARG A 137 -27.66 29.36 -16.02
CA ARG A 137 -29.10 29.61 -16.17
C ARG A 137 -29.35 31.09 -15.92
#